data_AF-A0A7J4LQI6-F1
#
_entry.id   AF-A0A7J4LQI6-F1
#
_cell.length_a   1.000
_cell.length_b   1.000
_cell.length_c   1.000
_cell.angle_alpha   90.00
_cell.angle_beta   90.00
_cell.angle_gamma   90.00
#
_symmetry.space_group_name_H-M   'P 1'
#
loop_
_entity.id
_entity.type
_entity.pdbx_description
1 polymer ?
#
loop_
_entity_poly.entity_id
_entity_poly.type
_entity_poly.pdbx_seq_one_letter_code
_entity_poly.pdbx_strand_id
1 'polypeptide(L)'
;MGKSPELEKRLQEDAELKFFDSLGNTLFLAETYAVLYGTKHREDNLLAIKRAKDEFYRRLEEFQSSGYNPKGKLNLEALKKFDEFKTLDWSVDANIEKVKEYMATLRPED
;
A
#
# COMPACT_ATOMS: atom_id res chain seq x y z
N MET A 1 -14.70 17.38 28.10
CA MET A 1 -13.38 17.41 27.42
C MET A 1 -13.62 17.10 25.94
N GLY A 2 -13.86 18.11 25.11
CA GLY A 2 -13.92 17.93 23.66
C GLY A 2 -12.51 18.07 23.10
N LYS A 3 -12.04 17.15 22.26
CA LYS A 3 -10.78 17.33 21.54
C LYS A 3 -10.92 18.60 20.67
N SER A 4 -9.89 19.44 20.65
CA SER A 4 -9.88 20.59 19.73
C SER A 4 -9.98 20.08 18.29
N PRO A 5 -10.82 20.67 17.42
CA PRO A 5 -10.89 20.32 16.00
C PRO A 5 -9.51 20.29 15.31
N GLU A 6 -8.58 21.13 15.77
CA GLU A 6 -7.20 21.20 15.28
C GLU A 6 -6.38 19.94 15.64
N LEU A 7 -6.61 19.37 16.82
CA LEU A 7 -5.95 18.13 17.25
C LEU A 7 -6.49 16.93 16.46
N GLU A 8 -7.80 16.90 16.19
CA GLU A 8 -8.41 15.85 15.37
C GLU A 8 -7.88 15.88 13.94
N LYS A 9 -7.75 17.08 13.35
CA LYS A 9 -7.17 17.26 12.01
C LYS A 9 -5.73 16.74 11.93
N ARG A 10 -4.87 17.08 12.90
CA ARG A 10 -3.48 16.61 12.94
C ARG A 10 -3.36 15.09 13.09
N LEU A 11 -4.19 14.49 13.94
CA LEU A 11 -4.23 13.04 14.11
C LEU A 11 -4.66 12.32 12.83
N GLN A 12 -5.53 12.95 12.04
CA GLN A 12 -5.94 12.43 10.74
C GLN A 12 -4.80 12.48 9.72
N GLU A 13 -4.14 13.63 9.56
CA GLU A 13 -3.01 13.78 8.64
C GLU A 13 -1.85 12.81 8.97
N ASP A 14 -1.53 12.63 10.26
CA ASP A 14 -0.48 11.71 10.71
C ASP A 14 -0.83 10.23 10.44
N ALA A 15 -2.11 9.85 10.60
CA ALA A 15 -2.55 8.50 10.28
C ALA A 15 -2.47 8.19 8.77
N GLU A 16 -2.80 9.16 7.93
CA GLU A 16 -2.71 9.04 6.47
C GLU A 16 -1.27 8.92 5.98
N LEU A 17 -0.36 9.75 6.50
CA LEU A 17 1.07 9.65 6.21
C LEU A 17 1.61 8.26 6.58
N LYS A 18 1.34 7.79 7.81
CA LYS A 18 1.78 6.48 8.28
C LYS A 18 1.24 5.32 7.44
N PHE A 19 0.01 5.45 6.95
CA PHE A 19 -0.59 4.46 6.07
C PHE A 19 0.17 4.38 4.74
N PHE A 20 0.40 5.51 4.07
CA PHE A 20 1.14 5.54 2.81
C PHE A 20 2.59 5.10 2.97
N ASP A 21 3.27 5.50 4.05
CA ASP A 21 4.63 5.05 4.36
C ASP A 21 4.69 3.52 4.53
N SER A 22 3.70 2.95 5.23
CA SER A 22 3.61 1.50 5.42
C SER A 22 3.45 0.76 4.10
N LEU A 23 2.55 1.24 3.22
CA LEU A 23 2.35 0.65 1.90
C LEU A 23 3.59 0.80 1.00
N GLY A 24 4.22 1.97 0.99
CA GLY A 24 5.44 2.23 0.24
C GLY A 24 6.58 1.30 0.65
N ASN A 25 6.77 1.10 1.96
CA ASN A 25 7.81 0.21 2.48
C ASN A 25 7.58 -1.25 2.08
N THR A 26 6.34 -1.74 2.14
CA THR A 26 6.02 -3.11 1.72
C THR A 26 6.23 -3.33 0.22
N LEU A 27 5.89 -2.32 -0.60
CA LEU A 27 6.08 -2.38 -2.05
C LEU A 27 7.56 -2.36 -2.44
N PHE A 28 8.36 -1.52 -1.76
CA PHE A 28 9.81 -1.48 -1.92
C PHE A 28 10.48 -2.82 -1.55
N LEU A 29 10.02 -3.47 -0.47
CA LEU A 29 10.50 -4.81 -0.10
C LEU A 29 10.18 -5.84 -1.19
N ALA A 30 8.94 -5.84 -1.71
CA ALA A 30 8.55 -6.75 -2.78
C ALA A 30 9.43 -6.58 -4.04
N GLU A 31 9.65 -5.33 -4.46
CA GLU A 31 10.54 -4.99 -5.56
C GLU A 31 11.97 -5.50 -5.34
N THR A 32 12.53 -5.25 -4.16
CA THR A 32 13.87 -5.72 -3.80
C THR A 32 13.99 -7.24 -3.96
N TYR A 33 13.00 -8.00 -3.46
CA TYR A 33 13.03 -9.45 -3.56
C TYR A 33 12.73 -9.97 -4.97
N ALA A 34 11.95 -9.27 -5.80
CA ALA A 34 11.72 -9.63 -7.19
C ALA A 34 13.01 -9.54 -8.03
N VAL A 35 13.79 -8.48 -7.84
CA VAL A 35 15.12 -8.34 -8.46
C VAL A 35 16.06 -9.46 -8.00
N LEU A 36 16.07 -9.77 -6.70
CA LEU A 36 16.90 -10.85 -6.16
C LEU A 36 16.46 -12.24 -6.63
N TYR A 37 15.15 -12.47 -6.75
CA TYR A 37 14.56 -13.70 -7.28
C TYR A 37 15.05 -14.01 -8.70
N GLY A 38 15.17 -13.00 -9.56
CA GLY A 38 15.72 -13.14 -10.91
C GLY A 38 17.21 -13.47 -10.95
N THR A 39 17.94 -13.36 -9.83
CA THR A 39 19.40 -13.47 -9.81
C THR A 39 19.96 -14.62 -8.97
N LYS A 40 19.42 -14.94 -7.76
CA LYS A 40 19.83 -16.07 -6.89
C LYS A 40 18.72 -16.49 -5.89
N HIS A 41 18.84 -17.66 -5.25
CA HIS A 41 17.95 -18.18 -4.17
C HIS A 41 16.44 -18.00 -4.40
N ARG A 42 15.93 -18.79 -5.34
CA ARG A 42 14.61 -18.64 -5.95
C ARG A 42 13.43 -18.81 -4.98
N GLU A 43 13.47 -19.78 -4.06
CA GLU A 43 12.31 -20.08 -3.18
C GLU A 43 12.17 -19.12 -2.00
N ASP A 44 13.26 -18.78 -1.31
CA ASP A 44 13.22 -17.84 -0.18
C ASP A 44 12.77 -16.44 -0.61
N ASN A 45 13.25 -15.99 -1.78
CA ASN A 45 12.84 -14.72 -2.37
C ASN A 45 11.37 -14.73 -2.78
N LEU A 46 10.85 -15.83 -3.35
CA LEU A 46 9.40 -15.98 -3.61
C LEU A 46 8.58 -15.88 -2.33
N LEU A 47 9.03 -16.52 -1.26
CA LEU A 47 8.34 -16.46 0.02
C LEU A 47 8.33 -15.03 0.58
N ALA A 48 9.45 -14.32 0.46
CA ALA A 48 9.56 -12.93 0.88
C ALA A 48 8.65 -11.99 0.05
N ILE A 49 8.61 -12.17 -1.27
CA ILE A 49 7.68 -11.45 -2.18
C ILE A 49 6.23 -11.72 -1.75
N LYS A 50 5.86 -12.97 -1.51
CA LYS A 50 4.51 -13.34 -1.06
C LYS A 50 4.15 -12.68 0.27
N ARG A 51 5.06 -12.66 1.24
CA ARG A 51 4.83 -12.00 2.53
C ARG A 51 4.65 -10.48 2.40
N ALA A 52 5.49 -9.83 1.59
CA ALA A 52 5.37 -8.40 1.33
C ALA A 52 4.04 -8.06 0.63
N LYS A 53 3.65 -8.91 -0.33
CA LYS A 53 2.35 -8.87 -1.00
C LYS A 53 1.21 -8.97 0.02
N ASP A 54 1.17 -10.05 0.80
CA ASP A 54 0.11 -10.29 1.79
C ASP A 54 -0.01 -9.15 2.80
N GLU A 55 1.11 -8.61 3.30
CA GLU A 55 1.11 -7.46 4.22
C GLU A 55 0.54 -6.19 3.57
N PHE A 56 0.90 -5.91 2.31
CA PHE A 56 0.38 -4.77 1.56
C PHE A 56 -1.16 -4.85 1.43
N TYR A 57 -1.69 -6.02 1.05
CA TYR A 57 -3.14 -6.24 0.96
C TYR A 57 -3.83 -6.13 2.32
N ARG A 58 -3.23 -6.71 3.37
CA ARG A 58 -3.76 -6.64 4.74
C ARG A 58 -3.90 -5.19 5.21
N ARG A 59 -2.89 -4.35 4.97
CA ARG A 59 -2.93 -2.92 5.33
C ARG A 59 -4.03 -2.15 4.61
N LEU A 60 -4.24 -2.44 3.33
CA LEU A 60 -5.31 -1.83 2.53
C LEU A 60 -6.70 -2.23 3.05
N GLU A 61 -6.89 -3.49 3.42
CA GLU A 61 -8.14 -3.98 4.01
C GLU A 61 -8.38 -3.43 5.42
N GLU A 62 -7.34 -3.35 6.26
CA GLU A 62 -7.43 -2.71 7.58
C GLU A 62 -7.84 -1.25 7.46
N PHE A 63 -7.28 -0.54 6.49
CA PHE A 63 -7.62 0.85 6.24
C PHE A 63 -9.08 0.99 5.78
N GLN A 64 -9.52 0.20 4.80
CA GLN A 64 -10.93 0.16 4.36
C GLN A 64 -11.89 -0.15 5.51
N SER A 65 -11.54 -1.09 6.37
CA SER A 65 -12.38 -1.56 7.48
C SER A 65 -12.39 -0.64 8.69
N SER A 66 -11.37 0.22 8.84
CA SER A 66 -11.24 1.11 9.99
C SER A 66 -12.33 2.18 10.10
N GLY A 67 -13.12 2.39 9.03
CA GLY A 67 -14.11 3.46 8.95
C GLY A 67 -13.47 4.87 8.96
N TYR A 68 -12.14 4.93 8.94
CA TYR A 68 -11.36 6.15 8.86
C TYR A 68 -11.52 6.74 7.47
N ASN A 69 -12.17 7.90 7.40
CA ASN A 69 -12.35 8.64 6.17
C ASN A 69 -11.37 9.83 6.16
N PRO A 70 -10.20 9.71 5.51
CA PRO A 70 -9.24 10.81 5.45
C PRO A 70 -9.89 12.02 4.78
N LYS A 71 -9.94 13.15 5.50
CA LYS A 71 -10.60 14.39 5.06
C LYS A 71 -9.84 15.15 3.95
N GLY A 72 -9.10 14.48 3.06
CA GLY A 72 -8.57 15.19 1.90
C GLY A 72 -7.51 14.58 0.99
N LYS A 73 -6.95 13.39 1.20
CA LYS A 73 -5.85 12.92 0.32
C LYS A 73 -5.89 11.44 -0.08
N LEU A 74 -7.07 10.82 -0.06
CA LEU A 74 -7.24 9.46 -0.56
C LEU A 74 -8.38 9.34 -1.56
N ASN A 75 -8.07 8.80 -2.74
CA ASN A 75 -9.08 8.46 -3.74
C ASN A 75 -9.81 7.16 -3.33
N LEU A 76 -10.96 7.30 -2.67
CA LEU A 76 -11.78 6.17 -2.20
C LEU A 76 -12.34 5.31 -3.34
N GLU A 77 -12.54 5.87 -4.53
CA GLU A 77 -12.96 5.09 -5.70
C GLU A 77 -11.83 4.23 -6.22
N ALA A 78 -10.60 4.77 -6.28
CA ALA A 78 -9.42 3.98 -6.60
C ALA A 78 -9.22 2.87 -5.57
N LEU A 79 -9.36 3.16 -4.27
CA LEU A 79 -9.24 2.18 -3.18
C LEU A 79 -10.17 0.97 -3.36
N LYS A 80 -11.37 1.15 -3.92
CA LYS A 80 -12.32 0.06 -4.21
C LYS A 80 -11.93 -0.82 -5.40
N LYS A 81 -11.09 -0.32 -6.31
CA LYS A 81 -10.62 -1.05 -7.50
C LYS A 81 -9.37 -1.89 -7.23
N PHE A 82 -8.85 -1.85 -6.00
CA PHE A 82 -7.62 -2.54 -5.66
C PHE A 82 -7.66 -4.06 -5.87
N ASP A 83 -8.83 -4.66 -5.75
CA ASP A 83 -9.02 -6.09 -5.94
C ASP A 83 -8.61 -6.57 -7.34
N GLU A 84 -8.63 -5.69 -8.35
CA GLU A 84 -8.17 -5.97 -9.71
C GLU A 84 -6.68 -6.33 -9.77
N PHE A 85 -5.90 -5.87 -8.78
CA PHE A 85 -4.45 -6.09 -8.71
C PHE A 85 -4.08 -7.31 -7.85
N LYS A 86 -5.02 -7.90 -7.07
CA LYS A 86 -4.77 -9.02 -6.13
C LYS A 86 -4.17 -10.25 -6.82
N THR A 87 -4.55 -10.50 -8.07
CA THR A 87 -4.13 -11.69 -8.82
C THR A 87 -2.77 -11.54 -9.48
N LEU A 88 -2.19 -10.34 -9.51
CA LEU A 88 -0.90 -10.11 -10.15
C LEU A 88 0.21 -10.92 -9.47
N ASP A 89 1.08 -11.52 -10.29
CA ASP A 89 2.30 -12.16 -9.83
C ASP A 89 3.37 -11.11 -9.59
N TRP A 90 3.70 -10.88 -8.32
CA TRP A 90 4.69 -9.88 -7.90
C TRP A 90 6.13 -10.37 -8.03
N SER A 91 6.36 -11.59 -8.52
CA SER A 91 7.70 -12.02 -8.95
C SER A 91 8.11 -11.44 -10.30
N VAL A 92 7.20 -10.71 -10.96
CA VAL A 92 7.42 -10.04 -12.24
C VAL A 92 7.47 -8.53 -12.02
N ASP A 93 8.60 -7.90 -12.31
CA ASP A 93 8.83 -6.46 -12.11
C ASP A 93 7.75 -5.58 -12.76
N ALA A 94 7.33 -5.91 -13.99
CA ALA A 94 6.28 -5.17 -14.70
C ALA A 94 4.91 -5.19 -13.98
N ASN A 95 4.63 -6.19 -13.15
CA ASN A 95 3.43 -6.22 -12.34
C ASN A 95 3.56 -5.38 -11.07
N ILE A 96 4.76 -5.27 -10.50
CA ILE A 96 5.03 -4.36 -9.38
C ILE A 96 4.90 -2.91 -9.83
N GLU A 97 5.38 -2.56 -11.02
CA GLU A 97 5.21 -1.21 -11.58
C GLU A 97 3.73 -0.82 -11.74
N LYS A 98 2.86 -1.74 -12.20
CA LYS A 98 1.41 -1.50 -12.23
C LYS A 98 0.82 -1.20 -10.85
N VAL A 99 1.32 -1.86 -9.80
CA VAL A 99 0.88 -1.61 -8.43
C VAL A 99 1.39 -0.25 -7.93
N LYS A 100 2.60 0.16 -8.32
CA LYS A 100 3.14 1.51 -8.02
C LYS A 100 2.35 2.61 -8.72
N GLU A 101 2.03 2.42 -10.00
CA GLU A 101 1.18 3.33 -10.77
C GLU A 101 -0.19 3.48 -10.10
N TYR A 102 -0.81 2.35 -9.73
CA TYR A 102 -2.05 2.35 -8.95
C TYR A 102 -1.90 3.10 -7.61
N MET A 103 -0.81 2.86 -6.87
CA MET A 103 -0.53 3.58 -5.62
C MET A 103 -0.44 5.09 -5.81
N ALA A 104 0.09 5.56 -6.94
CA ALA A 104 0.10 6.98 -7.25
C ALA A 104 -1.32 7.53 -7.43
N THR A 105 -2.26 6.74 -7.99
CA THR A 105 -3.68 7.14 -8.13
C THR A 105 -4.45 7.22 -6.81
N LEU A 106 -3.94 6.60 -5.74
CA LEU A 106 -4.54 6.68 -4.41
C LEU A 106 -4.33 8.06 -3.78
N ARG A 107 -3.26 8.77 -4.17
CA ARG A 107 -3.04 10.17 -3.78
C ARG A 107 -3.76 11.05 -4.80
N PRO A 108 -4.69 11.93 -4.42
CA PRO A 108 -5.17 12.95 -5.33
C PRO A 108 -3.99 13.83 -5.75
N GLU A 109 -3.96 14.20 -7.02
CA GLU A 109 -3.06 15.24 -7.50
C GLU A 109 -3.34 16.52 -6.70
N ASP A 110 -2.29 17.18 -6.20
CA ASP A 110 -2.37 18.45 -5.45
C ASP A 110 -3.08 19.54 -6.27
#